data_AF-A0A6I2UYP4-F1
#
_entry.id   AF-A0A6I2UYP4-F1
#
_cell.length_a   1.000
_cell.length_b   1.000
_cell.length_c   1.000
_cell.angle_alpha   90.00
_cell.angle_beta   90.00
_cell.angle_gamma   90.00
#
_symmetry.space_group_name_H-M   'P 1'
#
loop_
_entity.id
_entity.type
_entity.pdbx_description
1 polymer ?
#
loop_
_entity_poly.entity_id
_entity_poly.type
_entity_poly.pdbx_seq_one_letter_code
_entity_poly.pdbx_strand_id
1 'polypeptide(L)'
;MLEKLTFISEEYKLRVELTVRNRQLYYQVQHGEEQMPEPEMMDGGRRWLRRMERIHLDSWRASYQPEVPPAAHKLWRLAFRDSRTGARRIVGDQAYPGSWAAFIDLMNEVPGVALHRVRQLEQVSLLLQDTMDNPGGTIYLPRQKKLALTEKLVINRGKHLLLFTRHKQGLGTERHAYDSVRNVPLLLERIAAHAAEFGGQSDSLADDFLPRVEWKLIWHDGTENSGSYTLRGEEMPESWKAFIQEIEWFTGNVRGRIF
;
A
#
# COMPACT_ATOMS: atom_id res chain seq x y z
N MET A 1 -0.11 -21.75 17.92
CA MET A 1 1.30 -21.30 17.91
C MET A 1 2.00 -22.12 16.86
N LEU A 2 2.79 -21.46 16.01
CA LEU A 2 3.47 -22.09 14.90
C LEU A 2 4.43 -23.18 15.37
N GLU A 3 4.34 -24.35 14.76
CA GLU A 3 5.22 -25.51 15.02
C GLU A 3 6.22 -25.69 13.88
N LYS A 4 5.72 -25.63 12.64
CA LYS A 4 6.54 -25.73 11.42
C LYS A 4 5.99 -24.82 10.34
N LEU A 5 6.86 -24.22 9.55
CA LEU A 5 6.54 -23.51 8.32
C LEU A 5 7.53 -23.89 7.23
N THR A 6 7.03 -24.15 6.04
CA THR A 6 7.82 -24.41 4.84
C THR A 6 7.34 -23.47 3.75
N PHE A 7 8.23 -22.60 3.30
CA PHE A 7 7.98 -21.68 2.21
C PHE A 7 8.85 -22.08 1.01
N ILE A 8 8.24 -22.15 -0.17
CA ILE A 8 8.92 -22.46 -1.42
C ILE A 8 8.55 -21.38 -2.42
N SER A 9 9.54 -20.81 -3.10
CA SER A 9 9.33 -19.91 -4.22
C SER A 9 10.10 -20.40 -5.44
N GLU A 10 9.39 -20.70 -6.52
CA GLU A 10 9.99 -21.11 -7.79
C GLU A 10 10.76 -19.94 -8.44
N GLU A 11 10.26 -18.71 -8.27
CA GLU A 11 10.90 -17.51 -8.80
C GLU A 11 12.33 -17.32 -8.29
N TYR A 12 12.54 -17.55 -7.00
CA TYR A 12 13.86 -17.41 -6.36
C TYR A 12 14.62 -18.74 -6.26
N LYS A 13 14.03 -19.85 -6.75
CA LYS A 13 14.50 -21.22 -6.48
C LYS A 13 14.83 -21.41 -5.00
N LEU A 14 13.95 -20.94 -4.13
CA LEU A 14 14.18 -20.84 -2.68
C LEU A 14 13.28 -21.83 -1.95
N ARG A 15 13.84 -22.54 -0.96
CA ARG A 15 13.08 -23.26 0.06
C ARG A 15 13.54 -22.84 1.44
N VAL A 16 12.60 -22.42 2.27
CA VAL A 16 12.83 -22.05 3.67
C VAL A 16 12.03 -22.98 4.57
N GLU A 17 12.69 -23.63 5.52
CA GLU A 17 12.04 -24.39 6.57
C GLU A 17 12.29 -23.74 7.93
N LEU A 18 11.22 -23.47 8.64
CA LEU A 18 11.22 -22.93 9.98
C LEU A 18 10.57 -23.94 10.92
N THR A 19 11.24 -24.28 12.01
CA THR A 19 10.74 -25.24 12.99
C THR A 19 10.88 -24.68 14.39
N VAL A 20 9.83 -24.78 15.20
CA VAL A 20 9.85 -24.34 16.60
C VAL A 20 10.11 -25.55 17.49
N ARG A 21 11.21 -25.52 18.25
CA ARG A 21 11.58 -26.55 19.23
C ARG A 21 11.91 -25.85 20.55
N ASN A 22 11.37 -26.31 21.67
CA ASN A 22 11.63 -25.73 23.00
C ASN A 22 11.45 -24.19 23.06
N ARG A 23 10.46 -23.64 22.34
CA ARG A 23 10.19 -22.19 22.20
C ARG A 23 11.33 -21.39 21.54
N GLN A 24 12.24 -22.07 20.86
CA GLN A 24 13.27 -21.50 19.99
C GLN A 24 12.89 -21.76 18.53
N LEU A 25 13.17 -20.80 17.67
CA LEU A 25 12.93 -20.89 16.24
C LEU A 25 14.23 -21.36 15.57
N TYR A 26 14.13 -22.42 14.79
CA TYR A 26 15.22 -22.92 13.96
C TYR A 26 14.87 -22.69 12.50
N TYR A 27 15.88 -22.39 11.69
CA TYR A 27 15.73 -22.13 10.27
C TYR A 27 16.68 -22.99 9.44
N GLN A 28 16.24 -23.31 8.22
CA GLN A 28 17.03 -23.92 7.16
C GLN A 28 16.65 -23.23 5.87
N VAL A 29 17.64 -22.81 5.09
CA VAL A 29 17.43 -22.13 3.81
C VAL A 29 18.22 -22.86 2.74
N GLN A 30 17.54 -23.19 1.65
CA GLN A 30 18.11 -23.86 0.49
C GLN A 30 17.86 -23.00 -0.74
N HIS A 31 18.92 -22.81 -1.53
CA HIS A 31 18.87 -22.15 -2.83
C HIS A 31 19.14 -23.18 -3.94
N GLY A 32 18.32 -23.16 -5.00
CA GLY A 32 18.45 -24.08 -6.12
C GLY A 32 18.32 -25.55 -5.73
N GLU A 33 19.27 -26.36 -6.21
CA GLU A 33 19.32 -27.81 -5.97
C GLU A 33 20.35 -28.19 -4.89
N GLU A 34 20.86 -27.21 -4.13
CA GLU A 34 21.83 -27.46 -3.06
C GLU A 34 21.24 -28.35 -1.96
N GLN A 35 22.10 -29.05 -1.22
CA GLN A 35 21.63 -29.85 -0.09
C GLN A 35 21.13 -28.92 1.03
N MET A 36 19.98 -29.25 1.63
CA MET A 36 19.43 -28.47 2.74
C MET A 36 20.43 -28.45 3.90
N PRO A 37 20.84 -27.27 4.38
CA PRO A 37 21.82 -27.17 5.48
C PRO A 37 21.23 -27.67 6.80
N GLU A 38 22.09 -27.86 7.80
CA GLU A 38 21.61 -28.21 9.14
C GLU A 38 20.76 -27.09 9.76
N PRO A 39 19.79 -27.43 10.64
CA PRO A 39 18.96 -26.42 11.29
C PRO A 39 19.76 -25.55 12.26
N GLU A 40 19.76 -24.25 12.01
CA GLU A 40 20.39 -23.26 12.89
C GLU A 40 19.36 -22.53 13.74
N MET A 41 19.73 -22.12 14.95
CA MET A 41 18.85 -21.33 15.81
C MET A 41 18.81 -19.88 15.32
N MET A 42 17.60 -19.33 15.17
CA MET A 42 17.40 -17.95 14.75
C MET A 42 17.45 -16.99 15.94
N ASP A 43 18.39 -16.06 15.89
CA ASP A 43 18.46 -14.94 16.83
C ASP A 43 17.20 -14.08 16.75
N GLY A 44 16.67 -13.71 17.91
CA GLY A 44 15.42 -12.95 17.97
C GLY A 44 14.17 -13.74 17.54
N GLY A 45 14.25 -15.07 17.40
CA GLY A 45 13.15 -15.92 16.92
C GLY A 45 11.81 -15.74 17.66
N ARG A 46 11.82 -15.38 18.96
CA ARG A 46 10.59 -15.05 19.70
C ARG A 46 9.89 -13.79 19.17
N ARG A 47 10.64 -12.75 18.79
CA ARG A 47 10.11 -11.53 18.18
C ARG A 47 9.54 -11.84 16.79
N TRP A 48 10.26 -12.66 16.03
CA TRP A 48 9.82 -13.14 14.72
C TRP A 48 8.47 -13.87 14.82
N LEU A 49 8.34 -14.84 15.74
CA LEU A 49 7.10 -15.59 15.96
C LEU A 49 5.91 -14.70 16.33
N ARG A 50 6.11 -13.69 17.18
CA ARG A 50 5.05 -12.73 17.54
C ARG A 50 4.58 -11.90 16.34
N ARG A 51 5.48 -11.56 15.41
CA ARG A 51 5.13 -10.84 14.18
C ARG A 51 4.44 -11.77 13.20
N MET A 52 4.86 -13.03 13.11
CA MET A 52 4.23 -14.06 12.30
C MET A 52 2.75 -14.25 12.68
N GLU A 53 2.43 -14.25 13.98
CA GLU A 53 1.04 -14.36 14.46
C GLU A 53 0.15 -13.21 13.97
N ARG A 54 0.70 -12.01 13.75
CA ARG A 54 -0.05 -10.83 13.24
C ARG A 54 -0.34 -10.89 11.75
N ILE A 55 0.32 -11.78 11.01
CA ILE A 55 0.05 -11.96 9.56
C ILE A 55 -1.27 -12.70 9.36
N HIS A 56 -1.74 -13.45 10.37
CA HIS A 56 -3.01 -14.20 10.31
C HIS A 56 -3.09 -15.12 9.07
N LEU A 57 -2.11 -16.01 8.90
CA LEU A 57 -2.08 -16.99 7.78
C LEU A 57 -3.34 -17.86 7.68
N ASP A 58 -4.06 -18.01 8.78
CA ASP A 58 -5.34 -18.70 8.84
C ASP A 58 -6.44 -18.00 8.02
N SER A 59 -6.36 -16.67 7.89
CA SER A 59 -7.27 -15.87 7.04
C SER A 59 -6.98 -16.02 5.54
N TRP A 60 -5.83 -16.57 5.17
CA TRP A 60 -5.46 -16.72 3.77
C TRP A 60 -6.27 -17.85 3.11
N ARG A 61 -6.59 -17.65 1.83
CA ARG A 61 -7.21 -18.64 0.95
C ARG A 61 -6.23 -19.78 0.69
N ALA A 62 -6.75 -20.95 0.33
CA ALA A 62 -5.90 -22.10 -0.02
C ALA A 62 -5.16 -21.90 -1.35
N SER A 63 -5.74 -21.13 -2.26
CA SER A 63 -5.18 -20.86 -3.60
C SER A 63 -5.34 -19.40 -3.99
N TYR A 64 -4.30 -18.85 -4.63
CA TYR A 64 -4.29 -17.52 -5.23
C TYR A 64 -3.94 -17.64 -6.72
N GLN A 65 -4.83 -17.13 -7.58
CA GLN A 65 -4.62 -17.06 -9.02
C GLN A 65 -4.92 -15.64 -9.50
N PRO A 66 -4.19 -15.15 -10.51
CA PRO A 66 -4.44 -13.85 -11.09
C PRO A 66 -5.72 -13.92 -11.94
N GLU A 67 -6.38 -12.79 -12.14
CA GLU A 67 -7.58 -12.72 -12.97
C GLU A 67 -7.28 -13.08 -14.44
N VAL A 68 -6.08 -12.71 -14.90
CA VAL A 68 -5.56 -13.05 -16.22
C VAL A 68 -4.43 -14.07 -16.07
N PRO A 69 -4.52 -15.27 -16.69
CA PRO A 69 -3.47 -16.27 -16.61
C PRO A 69 -2.12 -15.74 -17.11
N PRO A 70 -1.02 -15.97 -16.37
CA PRO A 70 0.29 -15.46 -16.77
C PRO A 70 0.87 -16.28 -17.92
N ALA A 71 1.70 -15.66 -18.75
CA ALA A 71 2.39 -16.34 -19.85
C ALA A 71 3.42 -17.39 -19.37
N ALA A 72 4.00 -17.17 -18.19
CA ALA A 72 4.88 -18.12 -17.52
C ALA A 72 4.48 -18.20 -16.05
N HIS A 73 4.20 -19.41 -15.57
CA HIS A 73 3.84 -19.64 -14.18
C HIS A 73 5.05 -19.48 -13.26
N LYS A 74 4.84 -18.85 -12.10
CA LYS A 74 5.86 -18.73 -11.04
C LYS A 74 5.18 -19.01 -9.71
N LEU A 75 5.22 -20.27 -9.30
CA LEU A 75 4.47 -20.69 -8.12
C LEU A 75 5.22 -20.38 -6.83
N TRP A 76 4.47 -19.97 -5.83
CA TRP A 76 4.90 -20.01 -4.44
C TRP A 76 4.01 -20.96 -3.65
N ARG A 77 4.61 -21.65 -2.68
CA ARG A 77 3.91 -22.63 -1.84
C ARG A 77 4.27 -22.36 -0.39
N LEU A 78 3.26 -22.37 0.46
CA LEU A 78 3.40 -22.23 1.90
C LEU A 78 2.69 -23.39 2.58
N ALA A 79 3.43 -24.20 3.31
CA ALA A 79 2.87 -25.22 4.18
C ALA A 79 3.21 -24.87 5.62
N PHE A 80 2.23 -24.88 6.52
CA PHE A 80 2.50 -24.63 7.92
C PHE A 80 1.65 -25.52 8.82
N ARG A 81 2.14 -25.73 10.02
CA ARG A 81 1.46 -26.42 11.10
C ARG A 81 1.42 -25.49 12.31
N ASP A 82 0.22 -25.20 12.79
CA ASP A 82 -0.02 -24.41 13.99
C ASP A 82 -0.87 -25.23 14.97
N SER A 83 -0.55 -25.14 16.26
CA SER A 83 -1.27 -25.87 17.31
C SER A 83 -2.78 -25.55 17.40
N ARG A 84 -3.24 -24.42 16.87
CA ARG A 84 -4.65 -23.98 16.87
C ARG A 84 -5.40 -24.38 15.59
N THR A 85 -4.77 -24.23 14.44
CA THR A 85 -5.43 -24.40 13.13
C THR A 85 -5.02 -25.69 12.40
N GLY A 86 -4.11 -26.47 12.99
CA GLY A 86 -3.60 -27.70 12.40
C GLY A 86 -2.64 -27.44 11.25
N ALA A 87 -2.60 -28.37 10.30
CA ALA A 87 -1.75 -28.26 9.11
C ALA A 87 -2.54 -27.64 7.95
N ARG A 88 -1.99 -26.60 7.32
CA ARG A 88 -2.54 -26.01 6.10
C ARG A 88 -1.48 -25.92 5.01
N ARG A 89 -1.96 -25.95 3.77
CA ARG A 89 -1.17 -25.71 2.56
C ARG A 89 -1.84 -24.60 1.76
N ILE A 90 -1.04 -23.67 1.29
CA ILE A 90 -1.44 -22.53 0.50
C ILE A 90 -0.54 -22.49 -0.72
N VAL A 91 -1.13 -22.24 -1.89
CA VAL A 91 -0.42 -22.11 -3.15
C VAL A 91 -0.84 -20.80 -3.81
N GLY A 92 0.09 -20.11 -4.44
CA GLY A 92 -0.25 -19.01 -5.32
C GLY A 92 0.62 -19.00 -6.57
N ASP A 93 0.07 -18.40 -7.61
CA ASP A 93 0.74 -18.22 -8.90
C ASP A 93 0.68 -16.75 -9.27
N GLN A 94 1.76 -16.00 -9.04
CA GLN A 94 1.81 -14.54 -9.30
C GLN A 94 0.63 -13.74 -8.71
N ALA A 95 -0.03 -14.28 -7.71
CA ALA A 95 -1.15 -13.70 -7.00
C ALA A 95 -0.94 -13.94 -5.51
N TYR A 96 -1.31 -12.94 -4.70
CA TYR A 96 -0.83 -12.83 -3.34
C TYR A 96 -1.95 -12.37 -2.38
N PRO A 97 -1.90 -12.77 -1.10
CA PRO A 97 -2.77 -12.22 -0.06
C PRO A 97 -2.47 -10.74 0.23
N GLY A 98 -3.44 -10.00 0.76
CA GLY A 98 -3.24 -8.58 1.09
C GLY A 98 -2.12 -8.30 2.11
N SER A 99 -1.82 -9.27 2.99
CA SER A 99 -0.71 -9.19 3.97
C SER A 99 0.60 -9.81 3.45
N TRP A 100 0.74 -10.03 2.15
CA TRP A 100 1.94 -10.62 1.54
C TRP A 100 3.19 -9.78 1.76
N ALA A 101 3.11 -8.45 1.66
CA ALA A 101 4.24 -7.57 1.89
C ALA A 101 4.85 -7.75 3.29
N ALA A 102 3.99 -7.79 4.32
CA ALA A 102 4.41 -8.05 5.70
C ALA A 102 5.01 -9.45 5.89
N PHE A 103 4.52 -10.46 5.15
CA PHE A 103 5.11 -11.79 5.14
C PHE A 103 6.49 -11.81 4.51
N ILE A 104 6.67 -11.17 3.36
CA ILE A 104 7.96 -11.08 2.67
C ILE A 104 9.00 -10.36 3.53
N ASP A 105 8.64 -9.25 4.17
CA ASP A 105 9.52 -8.57 5.14
C ASP A 105 9.97 -9.49 6.26
N LEU A 106 9.04 -10.27 6.81
CA LEU A 106 9.32 -11.19 7.89
C LEU A 106 10.20 -12.35 7.42
N MET A 107 9.99 -12.85 6.21
CA MET A 107 10.86 -13.87 5.61
C MET A 107 12.28 -13.33 5.36
N ASN A 108 12.41 -12.06 4.97
CA ASN A 108 13.71 -11.39 4.79
C ASN A 108 14.48 -11.14 6.10
N GLU A 109 13.86 -11.37 7.26
CA GLU A 109 14.58 -11.39 8.55
C GLU A 109 15.28 -12.73 8.80
N VAL A 110 14.93 -13.79 8.07
CA VAL A 110 15.59 -15.09 8.16
C VAL A 110 16.96 -15.01 7.47
N PRO A 111 18.06 -15.39 8.16
CA PRO A 111 19.38 -15.35 7.54
C PRO A 111 19.45 -16.19 6.26
N GLY A 112 20.08 -15.64 5.22
CA GLY A 112 20.19 -16.29 3.91
C GLY A 112 18.96 -16.14 3.01
N VAL A 113 17.88 -15.47 3.45
CA VAL A 113 16.71 -15.16 2.62
C VAL A 113 16.83 -13.74 2.04
N ALA A 114 16.67 -13.62 0.72
CA ALA A 114 16.72 -12.34 0.00
C ALA A 114 15.61 -12.28 -1.07
N LEU A 115 14.38 -12.04 -0.62
CA LEU A 115 13.19 -11.84 -1.44
C LEU A 115 13.06 -10.36 -1.80
N HIS A 116 12.59 -10.06 -3.02
CA HIS A 116 12.29 -8.68 -3.38
C HIS A 116 11.13 -8.15 -2.53
N ARG A 117 11.31 -6.95 -1.97
CA ARG A 117 10.24 -6.29 -1.23
C ARG A 117 9.07 -6.03 -2.17
N VAL A 118 7.87 -6.21 -1.64
CA VAL A 118 6.64 -6.03 -2.40
C VAL A 118 6.40 -4.53 -2.57
N ARG A 119 6.26 -4.09 -3.81
CA ARG A 119 5.86 -2.71 -4.13
C ARG A 119 4.37 -2.52 -3.88
N GLN A 120 3.99 -2.44 -2.61
CA GLN A 120 2.61 -2.19 -2.16
C GLN A 120 2.42 -0.70 -1.84
N LEU A 121 1.32 -0.10 -2.29
CA LEU A 121 1.02 1.30 -2.00
C LEU A 121 0.56 1.43 -0.53
N GLU A 122 1.32 2.22 0.24
CA GLU A 122 1.11 2.43 1.68
C GLU A 122 0.43 3.76 1.97
N GLN A 123 0.81 4.81 1.23
CA GLN A 123 0.25 6.14 1.43
C GLN A 123 0.10 6.90 0.12
N VAL A 124 -1.05 7.56 -0.03
CA VAL A 124 -1.32 8.57 -1.03
C VAL A 124 -1.48 9.90 -0.32
N SER A 125 -0.82 10.94 -0.81
CA SER A 125 -1.06 12.33 -0.41
C SER A 125 -1.25 13.18 -1.65
N LEU A 126 -2.38 13.87 -1.77
CA LEU A 126 -2.63 14.89 -2.78
C LEU A 126 -2.84 16.23 -2.09
N LEU A 127 -2.31 17.29 -2.68
CA LEU A 127 -2.48 18.67 -2.25
C LEU A 127 -2.83 19.50 -3.47
N LEU A 128 -4.03 20.08 -3.48
CA LEU A 128 -4.44 21.08 -4.46
C LEU A 128 -4.32 22.46 -3.83
N GLN A 129 -3.65 23.36 -4.53
CA GLN A 129 -3.63 24.78 -4.26
C GLN A 129 -4.34 25.49 -5.40
N ASP A 130 -5.34 26.30 -5.07
CA ASP A 130 -6.21 26.93 -6.06
C ASP A 130 -6.78 28.25 -5.51
N THR A 131 -7.57 28.94 -6.31
CA THR A 131 -8.34 30.12 -5.93
C THR A 131 -9.82 29.94 -6.26
N MET A 132 -10.67 30.48 -5.39
CA MET A 132 -12.12 30.54 -5.60
C MET A 132 -12.60 31.98 -5.60
N ASP A 133 -13.76 32.24 -6.21
CA ASP A 133 -14.34 33.57 -6.15
C ASP A 133 -14.82 33.89 -4.73
N ASN A 134 -14.60 35.13 -4.31
CA ASN A 134 -15.06 35.60 -3.02
C ASN A 134 -16.59 35.76 -3.06
N PRO A 135 -17.36 35.01 -2.24
CA PRO A 135 -18.82 35.12 -2.23
C PRO A 135 -19.30 36.49 -1.70
N GLY A 136 -18.41 37.27 -1.07
CA GLY A 136 -18.74 38.56 -0.48
C GLY A 136 -19.70 38.44 0.70
N GLY A 137 -20.26 39.58 1.11
CA GLY A 137 -21.39 39.60 2.04
C GLY A 137 -21.08 39.59 3.54
N THR A 138 -19.80 39.53 3.96
CA THR A 138 -19.44 39.69 5.39
C THR A 138 -18.18 40.54 5.58
N ILE A 139 -18.11 41.28 6.70
CA ILE A 139 -16.95 42.13 7.05
C ILE A 139 -15.70 41.32 7.44
N TYR A 140 -15.88 40.04 7.75
CA TYR A 140 -14.80 39.14 8.16
C TYR A 140 -14.07 38.51 6.98
N LEU A 141 -14.59 38.67 5.75
CA LEU A 141 -13.93 38.17 4.54
C LEU A 141 -12.86 39.15 4.04
N PRO A 142 -11.75 38.64 3.48
CA PRO A 142 -10.76 39.46 2.80
C PRO A 142 -11.39 40.32 1.69
N ARG A 143 -10.85 41.51 1.45
CA ARG A 143 -11.31 42.41 0.37
C ARG A 143 -10.92 41.95 -1.05
N GLN A 144 -10.16 40.87 -1.16
CA GLN A 144 -9.68 40.33 -2.44
C GLN A 144 -10.82 39.68 -3.22
N LYS A 145 -10.81 39.78 -4.56
CA LYS A 145 -11.83 39.17 -5.42
C LYS A 145 -11.75 37.64 -5.47
N LYS A 146 -10.53 37.11 -5.33
CA LYS A 146 -10.22 35.67 -5.28
C LYS A 146 -9.73 35.34 -3.87
N LEU A 147 -10.15 34.21 -3.34
CA LEU A 147 -9.73 33.67 -2.05
C LEU A 147 -8.90 32.40 -2.28
N ALA A 148 -7.89 32.17 -1.46
CA ALA A 148 -7.11 30.95 -1.51
C ALA A 148 -7.96 29.74 -1.08
N LEU A 149 -7.86 28.67 -1.87
CA LEU A 149 -8.45 27.35 -1.64
C LEU A 149 -7.32 26.33 -1.54
N THR A 150 -7.34 25.52 -0.50
CA THR A 150 -6.40 24.40 -0.34
C THR A 150 -7.17 23.14 -0.04
N GLU A 151 -7.03 22.12 -0.87
CA GLU A 151 -7.60 20.80 -0.62
C GLU A 151 -6.47 19.79 -0.40
N LYS A 152 -6.65 18.92 0.59
CA LYS A 152 -5.67 17.90 0.95
C LYS A 152 -6.37 16.57 1.11
N LEU A 153 -5.91 15.57 0.36
CA LEU A 153 -6.34 14.18 0.49
C LEU A 153 -5.18 13.35 1.01
N VAL A 154 -5.40 12.55 2.05
CA VAL A 154 -4.43 11.59 2.57
C VAL A 154 -5.11 10.23 2.74
N ILE A 155 -4.56 9.20 2.11
CA ILE A 155 -4.97 7.81 2.29
C ILE A 155 -3.78 7.07 2.89
N ASN A 156 -3.96 6.38 4.00
CA ASN A 156 -2.86 5.68 4.68
C ASN A 156 -3.29 4.28 5.11
N ARG A 157 -2.58 3.26 4.60
CA ARG A 157 -2.84 1.84 4.86
C ARG A 157 -2.70 1.51 6.34
N GLY A 158 -1.58 1.89 6.96
CA GLY A 158 -1.26 1.55 8.36
C GLY A 158 -2.16 2.22 9.39
N LYS A 159 -2.70 3.40 9.08
CA LYS A 159 -3.69 4.10 9.91
C LYS A 159 -5.13 3.74 9.56
N HIS A 160 -5.34 2.94 8.51
CA HIS A 160 -6.66 2.57 7.99
C HIS A 160 -7.57 3.78 7.72
N LEU A 161 -6.98 4.90 7.32
CA LEU A 161 -7.65 6.20 7.28
C LEU A 161 -7.55 6.81 5.88
N LEU A 162 -8.69 7.31 5.39
CA LEU A 162 -8.76 8.32 4.34
C LEU A 162 -9.24 9.63 4.96
N LEU A 163 -8.50 10.71 4.71
CA LEU A 163 -8.78 12.05 5.20
C LEU A 163 -8.78 13.05 4.06
N PHE A 164 -9.91 13.69 3.83
CA PHE A 164 -10.04 14.85 2.95
C PHE A 164 -10.25 16.11 3.79
N THR A 165 -9.46 17.15 3.53
CA THR A 165 -9.55 18.45 4.20
C THR A 165 -9.58 19.54 3.16
N ARG A 166 -10.57 20.43 3.26
CA ARG A 166 -10.66 21.62 2.42
C ARG A 166 -10.58 22.85 3.29
N HIS A 167 -9.61 23.71 3.03
CA HIS A 167 -9.46 25.01 3.67
C HIS A 167 -9.80 26.12 2.68
N LYS A 168 -10.72 27.00 3.08
CA LYS A 168 -11.12 28.19 2.32
C LYS A 168 -10.74 29.42 3.13
N GLN A 169 -9.89 30.29 2.59
CA GLN A 169 -9.41 31.47 3.29
C GLN A 169 -10.57 32.33 3.80
N GLY A 170 -10.64 32.53 5.12
CA GLY A 170 -11.69 33.34 5.76
C GLY A 170 -13.08 32.69 5.84
N LEU A 171 -13.28 31.50 5.25
CA LEU A 171 -14.54 30.76 5.25
C LEU A 171 -14.48 29.47 6.10
N GLY A 172 -13.30 29.11 6.60
CA GLY A 172 -13.10 27.98 7.51
C GLY A 172 -12.56 26.73 6.83
N THR A 173 -12.70 25.60 7.52
CA THR A 173 -12.13 24.31 7.10
C THR A 173 -13.19 23.21 7.19
N GLU A 174 -13.40 22.51 6.08
CA GLU A 174 -14.23 21.30 5.98
C GLU A 174 -13.31 20.06 6.10
N ARG A 175 -13.75 19.03 6.83
CA ARG A 175 -12.97 17.81 7.05
C ARG A 175 -13.87 16.58 6.96
N HIS A 176 -13.48 15.64 6.09
CA HIS A 176 -14.14 14.34 5.92
C HIS A 176 -13.13 13.23 6.23
N ALA A 177 -13.46 12.36 7.17
CA ALA A 177 -12.59 11.29 7.62
C ALA A 177 -13.32 9.94 7.53
N TYR A 178 -12.64 8.95 6.95
CA TYR A 178 -13.14 7.60 6.75
C TYR A 178 -12.14 6.63 7.35
N ASP A 179 -12.53 5.94 8.41
CA ASP A 179 -11.72 4.93 9.07
C ASP A 179 -12.29 3.54 8.75
N SER A 180 -11.51 2.71 8.08
CA SER A 180 -11.91 1.34 7.76
C SER A 180 -10.69 0.44 7.57
N VAL A 181 -10.48 -0.44 8.55
CA VAL A 181 -9.44 -1.49 8.54
C VAL A 181 -9.54 -2.37 7.29
N ARG A 182 -10.74 -2.57 6.75
CA ARG A 182 -10.98 -3.40 5.58
C ARG A 182 -10.95 -2.61 4.28
N ASN A 183 -11.67 -1.49 4.21
CA ASN A 183 -11.95 -0.86 2.92
C ASN A 183 -10.80 0.05 2.46
N VAL A 184 -10.07 0.69 3.37
CA VAL A 184 -8.94 1.56 2.99
C VAL A 184 -7.80 0.78 2.33
N PRO A 185 -7.35 -0.37 2.87
CA PRO A 185 -6.37 -1.22 2.18
C PRO A 185 -6.82 -1.69 0.78
N LEU A 186 -8.10 -2.04 0.64
CA LEU A 186 -8.68 -2.45 -0.65
C LEU A 186 -8.75 -1.31 -1.67
N LEU A 187 -9.02 -0.08 -1.22
CA LEU A 187 -8.94 1.10 -2.08
C LEU A 187 -7.51 1.30 -2.58
N LEU A 188 -6.52 1.24 -1.67
CA LEU A 188 -5.11 1.38 -2.02
C LEU A 188 -4.64 0.30 -3.00
N GLU A 189 -5.14 -0.93 -2.88
CA GLU A 189 -4.86 -2.02 -3.83
C GLU A 189 -5.41 -1.72 -5.24
N ARG A 190 -6.63 -1.20 -5.34
CA ARG A 190 -7.25 -0.83 -6.63
C ARG A 190 -6.53 0.31 -7.31
N ILE A 191 -6.21 1.37 -6.56
CA ILE A 191 -5.59 2.56 -7.14
C ILE A 191 -4.08 2.40 -7.37
N ALA A 192 -3.44 1.36 -6.84
CA ALA A 192 -1.99 1.15 -6.96
C ALA A 192 -1.51 1.03 -8.42
N ALA A 193 -2.28 0.34 -9.27
CA ALA A 193 -1.93 0.20 -10.69
C ALA A 193 -1.90 1.56 -11.39
N HIS A 194 -2.97 2.36 -11.20
CA HIS A 194 -3.05 3.73 -11.75
C HIS A 194 -1.97 4.65 -11.17
N ALA A 195 -1.73 4.58 -9.87
CA ALA A 195 -0.73 5.40 -9.19
C ALA A 195 0.70 5.12 -9.68
N ALA A 196 0.98 3.88 -10.11
CA ALA A 196 2.28 3.51 -10.66
C ALA A 196 2.55 4.18 -12.02
N GLU A 197 1.51 4.58 -12.76
CA GLU A 197 1.60 5.22 -14.07
C GLU A 197 1.85 6.73 -13.99
N PHE A 198 1.75 7.34 -12.81
CA PHE A 198 1.81 8.81 -12.66
C PHE A 198 3.12 9.43 -13.15
N GLY A 199 4.23 8.66 -13.16
CA GLY A 199 5.52 9.12 -13.64
C GLY A 199 6.05 10.34 -12.87
N GLY A 200 7.34 10.67 -13.03
CA GLY A 200 7.86 11.93 -12.49
C GLY A 200 7.39 13.10 -13.34
N GLN A 201 6.15 13.56 -13.16
CA GLN A 201 5.66 14.81 -13.76
C GLN A 201 5.99 15.97 -12.82
N SER A 202 6.92 16.82 -13.25
CA SER A 202 7.18 18.11 -12.65
C SER A 202 7.09 19.18 -13.73
N ASP A 203 6.03 19.99 -13.67
CA ASP A 203 6.00 21.22 -14.46
C ASP A 203 7.09 22.17 -13.96
N SER A 204 7.98 22.58 -14.85
CA SER A 204 9.10 23.49 -14.56
C SER A 204 8.69 24.97 -14.50
N LEU A 205 7.44 25.29 -14.86
CA LEU A 205 6.87 26.62 -14.86
C LEU A 205 5.60 26.63 -13.99
N ALA A 206 5.75 27.12 -12.76
CA ALA A 206 4.62 27.49 -11.92
C ALA A 206 4.05 28.81 -12.45
N ASP A 207 2.81 28.79 -12.93
CA ASP A 207 2.02 30.01 -13.12
C ASP A 207 1.24 30.23 -11.83
N ASP A 208 1.54 31.32 -11.11
CA ASP A 208 0.97 31.63 -9.80
C ASP A 208 -0.58 31.79 -9.83
N PHE A 209 -1.18 31.87 -11.01
CA PHE A 209 -2.62 32.03 -11.19
C PHE A 209 -3.36 30.73 -11.55
N LEU A 210 -2.65 29.64 -11.82
CA LEU A 210 -3.26 28.36 -12.17
C LEU A 210 -3.34 27.42 -10.96
N PRO A 211 -4.36 26.56 -10.88
CA PRO A 211 -4.41 25.55 -9.84
C PRO A 211 -3.21 24.60 -9.95
N ARG A 212 -2.63 24.25 -8.81
CA ARG A 212 -1.49 23.34 -8.73
C ARG A 212 -1.84 22.14 -7.88
N VAL A 213 -1.61 20.95 -8.42
CA VAL A 213 -1.74 19.68 -7.72
C VAL A 213 -0.35 19.14 -7.43
N GLU A 214 -0.04 18.92 -6.16
CA GLU A 214 1.13 18.19 -5.72
C GLU A 214 0.72 16.82 -5.22
N TRP A 215 1.54 15.82 -5.47
CA TRP A 215 1.26 14.46 -5.07
C TRP A 215 2.51 13.77 -4.52
N LYS A 216 2.25 12.84 -3.60
CA LYS A 216 3.27 11.99 -2.98
C LYS A 216 2.71 10.61 -2.73
N LEU A 217 3.39 9.61 -3.28
CA LEU A 217 3.07 8.19 -3.13
C LEU A 217 4.21 7.50 -2.38
N ILE A 218 3.88 6.83 -1.29
CA ILE A 218 4.85 6.07 -0.49
C ILE A 218 4.55 4.59 -0.66
N TRP A 219 5.57 3.83 -1.02
CA TRP A 219 5.49 2.39 -1.24
C TRP A 219 6.18 1.63 -0.11
N HIS A 220 5.70 0.42 0.15
CA HIS A 220 6.19 -0.45 1.22
C HIS A 220 7.66 -0.86 1.05
N ASP A 221 8.13 -0.98 -0.20
CA ASP A 221 9.53 -1.27 -0.52
C ASP A 221 10.50 -0.12 -0.17
N GLY A 222 9.97 1.04 0.25
CA GLY A 222 10.72 2.24 0.58
C GLY A 222 10.85 3.22 -0.59
N THR A 223 10.35 2.88 -1.77
CA THR A 223 10.33 3.80 -2.90
C THR A 223 9.29 4.91 -2.67
N GLU A 224 9.58 6.07 -3.24
CA GLU A 224 8.68 7.22 -3.23
C GLU A 224 8.51 7.73 -4.66
N ASN A 225 7.27 8.03 -5.03
CA ASN A 225 7.01 8.84 -6.21
C ASN A 225 6.55 10.23 -5.73
N SER A 226 7.28 11.24 -6.20
CA SER A 226 7.11 12.70 -6.11
C SER A 226 6.59 13.41 -7.36
N GLY A 227 5.65 14.35 -7.30
CA GLY A 227 5.49 15.28 -8.42
C GLY A 227 4.48 16.38 -8.21
N SER A 228 4.37 17.24 -9.23
CA SER A 228 3.39 18.30 -9.27
C SER A 228 2.96 18.63 -10.69
N TYR A 229 1.68 18.91 -10.85
CA TYR A 229 1.06 19.26 -12.11
C TYR A 229 0.31 20.59 -11.98
N THR A 230 0.47 21.49 -12.95
CA THR A 230 -0.29 22.73 -13.05
C THR A 230 -1.50 22.50 -13.95
N LEU A 231 -2.71 22.65 -13.42
CA LEU A 231 -3.95 22.45 -14.18
C LEU A 231 -4.11 23.56 -15.23
N ARG A 232 -3.90 23.20 -16.50
CA ARG A 232 -4.19 24.07 -17.66
C ARG A 232 -5.61 23.78 -18.16
N GLY A 233 -6.61 24.05 -17.33
CA GLY A 233 -8.02 23.76 -17.58
C GLY A 233 -8.78 23.43 -16.30
N GLU A 234 -10.01 22.92 -16.43
CA GLU A 234 -10.83 22.48 -15.29
C GLU A 234 -10.69 20.98 -14.98
N GLU A 235 -10.08 20.19 -15.87
CA GLU A 235 -9.98 18.74 -15.71
C GLU A 235 -8.57 18.29 -15.29
N MET A 236 -8.53 17.26 -14.43
CA MET A 236 -7.30 16.50 -14.13
C MET A 236 -6.77 15.81 -15.40
N PRO A 237 -5.46 15.48 -15.45
CA PRO A 237 -4.91 14.68 -16.54
C PRO A 237 -5.69 13.38 -16.75
N GLU A 238 -5.85 12.94 -18.00
CA GLU A 238 -6.63 11.74 -18.33
C GLU A 238 -6.13 10.48 -17.57
N SER A 239 -4.81 10.37 -17.38
CA SER A 239 -4.19 9.28 -16.62
C SER A 239 -4.58 9.26 -15.13
N TRP A 240 -5.13 10.35 -14.60
CA TRP A 240 -5.58 10.46 -13.21
C TRP A 240 -7.06 10.16 -13.03
N LYS A 241 -7.87 10.18 -14.10
CA LYS A 241 -9.33 10.06 -13.98
C LYS A 241 -9.75 8.76 -13.29
N ALA A 242 -9.21 7.61 -13.71
CA ALA A 242 -9.53 6.32 -13.09
C ALA A 242 -9.10 6.27 -11.60
N PHE A 243 -7.95 6.87 -11.28
CA PHE A 243 -7.45 6.95 -9.92
C PHE A 243 -8.36 7.80 -9.01
N ILE A 244 -8.76 8.98 -9.48
CA ILE A 244 -9.63 9.89 -8.73
C ILE A 244 -11.04 9.29 -8.58
N GLN A 245 -11.58 8.67 -9.63
CA GLN A 245 -12.91 8.07 -9.64
C GLN A 245 -13.07 6.94 -8.61
N GLU A 246 -12.06 6.07 -8.44
CA GLU A 246 -12.08 5.04 -7.39
C GLU A 246 -12.15 5.65 -5.97
N ILE A 247 -11.51 6.81 -5.78
CA ILE A 247 -11.53 7.53 -4.51
C ILE A 247 -12.88 8.24 -4.31
N GLU A 248 -13.46 8.83 -5.35
CA GLU A 248 -14.80 9.43 -5.30
C GLU A 248 -15.86 8.40 -4.92
N TRP A 249 -15.86 7.24 -5.57
CA TRP A 249 -16.78 6.15 -5.25
C TRP A 249 -16.63 5.68 -3.80
N PHE A 250 -15.40 5.61 -3.30
CA PHE A 250 -15.16 5.26 -1.90
C PHE A 250 -15.69 6.31 -0.93
N THR A 251 -15.54 7.60 -1.26
CA THR A 251 -15.96 8.71 -0.40
C THR A 251 -17.44 9.07 -0.53
N GLY A 252 -18.19 8.37 -1.40
CA GLY A 252 -19.60 8.67 -1.63
C GLY A 252 -19.82 10.01 -2.35
N ASN A 253 -18.91 10.35 -3.28
CA ASN A 253 -18.91 11.60 -4.06
C ASN A 253 -18.81 12.85 -3.18
N VAL A 254 -17.86 12.86 -2.23
CA VAL A 254 -17.46 14.12 -1.58
C VAL A 254 -17.07 15.09 -2.68
N ARG A 255 -17.73 16.24 -2.75
CA ARG A 255 -17.41 17.24 -3.78
C ARG A 255 -16.08 17.90 -3.43
N GLY A 256 -15.15 17.89 -4.38
CA GLY A 256 -13.78 18.43 -4.37
C GLY A 256 -13.52 19.28 -5.61
N ARG A 257 -12.47 20.08 -5.64
CA ARG A 257 -11.80 20.41 -6.91
C ARG A 257 -10.71 19.38 -7.25
N ILE A 258 -10.26 18.60 -6.26
CA ILE A 258 -9.43 17.40 -6.48
C ILE A 258 -10.20 16.27 -7.18
N PHE A 259 -11.51 16.23 -6.99
CA PHE A 259 -12.42 15.19 -7.49
C PHE A 259 -13.01 15.61 -8.83
#